data_AF-A0A948VW38-F1
#
_entry.id   AF-A0A948VW38-F1
#
_cell.length_a   1.000
_cell.length_b   1.000
_cell.length_c   1.000
_cell.angle_alpha   90.00
_cell.angle_beta   90.00
_cell.angle_gamma   90.00
#
_symmetry.space_group_name_H-M   'P 1'
#
loop_
_entity.id
_entity.type
_entity.pdbx_description
1 polymer ?
#
loop_
_entity_poly.entity_id
_entity_poly.type
_entity_poly.pdbx_seq_one_letter_code
_entity_poly.pdbx_strand_id
1 'polypeptide(L)'
;MSLPGFPDAAPVAGLAGGVLIGLSAALMLLGAGRIAGVSGIAARAFGIGAGSMPRLGAWAFLVGLPLGALIVASLTGGLEASFAAPLQLAIAGLIVGIGTRLGGGCTSGHGVCGMSRLSQRSLVATATFIATGIATVAIMNAWL
;
A
#
# COMPACT_ATOMS: atom_id res chain seq x y z
N MET A 1 -11.63 19.35 12.10
CA MET A 1 -13.09 19.20 12.12
C MET A 1 -13.37 17.75 12.44
N SER A 2 -13.64 17.42 13.70
CA SER A 2 -13.99 16.05 14.14
C SER A 2 -15.45 15.76 13.78
N LEU A 3 -15.77 14.51 13.48
CA LEU A 3 -17.14 14.08 13.18
C LEU A 3 -17.87 13.79 14.50
N PRO A 4 -19.14 14.19 14.68
CA PRO A 4 -19.93 13.79 15.84
C PRO A 4 -19.99 12.25 15.91
N GLY A 5 -19.47 11.66 16.99
CA GLY A 5 -19.38 10.19 17.18
C GLY A 5 -18.00 9.58 16.88
N PHE A 6 -17.08 10.30 16.23
CA PHE A 6 -15.70 9.87 15.99
C PHE A 6 -14.73 11.01 16.33
N PRO A 7 -14.39 11.17 17.62
CA PRO A 7 -13.58 12.29 18.09
C PRO A 7 -12.18 12.33 17.46
N ASP A 8 -11.60 11.17 17.15
CA ASP A 8 -10.28 11.03 16.52
C ASP A 8 -10.33 11.01 14.98
N ALA A 9 -11.51 11.17 14.37
CA ALA A 9 -11.60 11.21 12.92
C ALA A 9 -10.90 12.49 12.40
N ALA A 10 -9.97 12.29 11.48
CA ALA A 10 -9.26 13.36 10.78
C ALA A 10 -9.75 13.46 9.31
N PRO A 11 -11.01 13.87 9.04
CA PRO A 11 -11.63 13.76 7.72
C PRO A 11 -10.91 14.62 6.66
N VAL A 12 -10.48 15.83 7.03
CA VAL A 12 -9.76 16.73 6.10
C VAL A 12 -8.39 16.16 5.76
N ALA A 13 -7.65 15.64 6.75
CA ALA A 13 -6.35 15.03 6.52
C ALA A 13 -6.47 13.73 5.70
N GLY A 14 -7.49 12.91 5.98
CA GLY A 14 -7.79 11.70 5.21
C GLY A 14 -8.13 12.01 3.75
N LEU A 15 -8.96 13.04 3.50
CA LEU A 15 -9.26 13.49 2.15
C LEU A 15 -8.01 14.01 1.43
N ALA A 16 -7.21 14.85 2.09
CA ALA A 16 -5.97 15.38 1.53
C ALA A 16 -4.99 14.24 1.17
N GLY A 17 -4.80 13.27 2.07
CA GLY A 17 -4.00 12.09 1.82
C GLY A 17 -4.53 11.25 0.64
N GLY A 18 -5.85 11.05 0.57
CA GLY A 18 -6.50 10.36 -0.54
C GLY A 18 -6.28 11.06 -1.89
N VAL A 19 -6.39 12.38 -1.93
CA VAL A 19 -6.09 13.19 -3.12
C VAL A 19 -4.62 13.05 -3.53
N LEU A 20 -3.68 13.11 -2.58
CA LEU A 20 -2.25 12.94 -2.86
C LEU A 20 -1.92 11.55 -3.43
N ILE A 21 -2.49 10.49 -2.84
CA ILE A 21 -2.32 9.11 -3.33
C ILE A 21 -2.92 8.96 -4.73
N GLY A 22 -4.14 9.49 -4.94
CA GLY A 22 -4.83 9.47 -6.24
C GLY A 22 -4.05 10.22 -7.32
N LEU A 23 -3.55 11.41 -7.02
CA LEU A 23 -2.69 12.18 -7.92
C LEU A 23 -1.40 11.43 -8.26
N SER A 24 -0.76 10.81 -7.27
CA SER A 24 0.46 10.03 -7.50
C SER A 24 0.20 8.82 -8.41
N ALA A 25 -0.92 8.12 -8.21
CA ALA A 25 -1.35 7.02 -9.08
C ALA A 25 -1.69 7.50 -10.50
N ALA A 26 -2.35 8.65 -10.63
CA ALA A 26 -2.68 9.26 -11.92
C ALA A 26 -1.42 9.70 -12.67
N LEU A 27 -0.45 10.34 -12.01
CA LEU A 27 0.84 10.71 -12.60
C LEU A 27 1.60 9.49 -13.11
N MET A 28 1.58 8.38 -12.37
CA MET A 28 2.21 7.14 -12.82
C MET A 28 1.48 6.53 -14.03
N LEU A 29 0.14 6.57 -14.02
CA LEU A 29 -0.66 6.03 -15.12
C LEU A 29 -0.54 6.88 -16.39
N LEU A 30 -0.62 8.20 -16.29
CA LEU A 30 -0.58 9.13 -17.41
C LEU A 30 0.85 9.39 -17.91
N GLY A 31 1.82 9.49 -17.00
CA GLY A 31 3.22 9.77 -17.34
C GLY A 31 3.99 8.52 -17.78
N ALA A 32 3.85 7.41 -17.04
CA ALA A 32 4.60 6.18 -17.31
C ALA A 32 3.76 5.10 -18.01
N GLY A 33 2.46 5.33 -18.24
CA GLY A 33 1.55 4.37 -18.87
C GLY A 33 1.28 3.15 -17.98
N ARG A 34 1.49 3.25 -16.65
CA ARG A 34 1.55 2.08 -15.75
C ARG A 34 0.77 2.28 -14.48
N ILE A 35 0.18 1.18 -14.02
CA ILE A 35 -0.53 1.12 -12.75
C ILE A 35 0.46 1.06 -11.58
N ALA A 36 0.22 1.86 -10.54
CA ALA A 36 1.01 1.84 -9.30
C ALA A 36 0.71 0.58 -8.46
N GLY A 37 1.43 -0.50 -8.76
CA GLY A 37 1.36 -1.76 -8.00
C GLY A 37 2.69 -2.07 -7.32
N VAL A 38 2.79 -1.81 -6.01
CA VAL A 38 4.06 -1.91 -5.26
C VAL A 38 4.68 -3.30 -5.35
N SER A 39 3.91 -4.38 -5.15
CA SER A 39 4.44 -5.75 -5.22
C SER A 39 4.98 -6.14 -6.60
N GLY A 40 4.32 -5.68 -7.68
CA GLY A 40 4.76 -5.91 -9.05
C GLY A 40 6.02 -5.13 -9.39
N ILE A 41 6.09 -3.87 -8.95
CA ILE A 41 7.26 -3.02 -9.13
C ILE A 41 8.45 -3.53 -8.29
N ALA A 42 8.20 -3.98 -7.05
CA ALA A 42 9.18 -4.68 -6.22
C ALA A 42 9.77 -5.89 -6.93
N ALA A 43 8.91 -6.80 -7.42
CA ALA A 43 9.35 -7.96 -8.18
C ALA A 43 10.15 -7.57 -9.43
N ARG A 44 9.80 -6.47 -10.09
CA ARG A 44 10.53 -5.96 -11.26
C ARG A 44 11.92 -5.43 -10.90
N ALA A 45 12.06 -4.71 -9.79
CA ALA A 45 13.34 -4.17 -9.32
C ALA A 45 14.34 -5.29 -9.00
N PHE A 46 13.88 -6.37 -8.37
CA PHE A 46 14.68 -7.56 -8.08
C PHE A 46 14.83 -8.52 -9.27
N GLY A 47 14.27 -8.20 -10.44
CA GLY A 47 14.41 -9.01 -11.65
C GLY A 47 13.57 -10.30 -11.69
N ILE A 48 12.70 -10.52 -10.70
CA ILE A 48 11.80 -11.69 -10.58
C ILE A 48 10.50 -11.47 -11.40
N GLY A 49 10.17 -10.22 -11.70
CA GLY A 49 8.96 -9.81 -12.43
C GLY A 49 9.21 -9.58 -13.92
N ALA A 50 8.37 -10.21 -14.75
CA ALA A 50 8.23 -9.84 -16.15
C ALA A 50 7.53 -8.47 -16.25
N GLY A 51 8.05 -7.57 -17.10
CA GLY A 51 7.46 -6.25 -17.28
C GLY A 51 8.32 -5.36 -18.15
N SER A 52 7.71 -4.37 -18.80
CA SER A 52 8.40 -3.44 -19.69
C SER A 52 9.01 -2.22 -18.97
N MET A 53 8.82 -2.09 -17.65
CA MET A 53 9.42 -1.00 -16.86
C MET A 53 10.94 -1.22 -16.74
N PRO A 54 11.79 -0.20 -16.98
CA PRO A 54 13.21 -0.28 -16.70
C PRO A 54 13.49 -0.60 -15.23
N ARG A 55 14.47 -1.46 -14.93
CA ARG A 55 14.82 -1.82 -13.54
C ARG A 55 15.18 -0.59 -12.70
N LEU A 56 15.86 0.39 -13.30
CA LEU A 56 16.20 1.65 -12.65
C LEU A 56 14.96 2.43 -12.19
N GLY A 57 13.92 2.49 -13.04
CA GLY A 57 12.65 3.14 -12.68
C GLY A 57 11.90 2.40 -11.56
N ALA A 58 11.98 1.06 -11.55
CA ALA A 58 11.40 0.27 -10.47
C ALA A 58 12.10 0.51 -9.12
N TRP A 59 13.44 0.58 -9.12
CA TRP A 59 14.22 0.95 -7.94
C TRP A 59 13.95 2.40 -7.50
N ALA A 60 13.86 3.35 -8.44
CA ALA A 60 13.53 4.74 -8.14
C ALA A 60 12.17 4.86 -7.43
N PHE A 61 11.15 4.11 -7.89
CA PHE A 61 9.85 4.06 -7.22
C PHE A 61 9.95 3.45 -5.81
N LEU A 62 10.63 2.31 -5.65
CA LEU A 62 10.75 1.62 -4.37
C LEU A 62 11.51 2.41 -3.32
N VAL A 63 12.57 3.11 -3.73
CA VAL A 63 13.35 4.00 -2.85
C VAL A 63 12.60 5.30 -2.59
N GLY A 64 11.83 5.79 -3.57
CA GLY A 64 11.01 6.99 -3.43
C GLY A 64 9.94 6.89 -2.35
N LEU A 65 9.35 5.71 -2.12
CA LEU A 65 8.34 5.50 -1.07
C LEU A 65 8.86 5.79 0.36
N PRO A 66 9.93 5.13 0.86
CA PRO A 66 10.49 5.42 2.18
C PRO A 66 11.15 6.81 2.23
N LEU A 67 11.74 7.29 1.14
CA LEU A 67 12.29 8.65 1.09
C LEU A 67 11.18 9.71 1.26
N GLY A 68 10.04 9.54 0.60
CA GLY A 68 8.88 10.43 0.76
C GLY A 68 8.38 10.43 2.21
N ALA A 69 8.27 9.26 2.83
CA ALA A 69 7.91 9.14 4.25
C ALA A 69 8.94 9.85 5.16
N LEU A 70 10.23 9.70 4.87
CA LEU A 70 11.31 10.34 5.64
C LEU A 70 11.30 11.87 5.52
N ILE A 71 11.05 12.40 4.31
CA ILE A 71 10.93 13.85 4.07
C ILE A 71 9.75 14.42 4.85
N VAL A 72 8.59 13.75 4.83
CA VAL A 72 7.43 14.21 5.60
C VAL A 72 7.74 14.14 7.09
N ALA A 73 8.32 13.03 7.57
CA ALA A 73 8.68 12.85 8.97
C ALA A 73 9.65 13.94 9.48
N SER A 74 10.63 14.35 8.67
CA SER A 74 11.58 15.40 9.07
C SER A 74 10.93 16.79 9.13
N LEU A 75 9.91 17.05 8.31
CA LEU A 75 9.18 18.31 8.29
C LEU A 75 8.13 18.41 9.41
N THR A 76 7.56 17.27 9.86
CA THR A 76 6.49 17.25 10.87
C THR A 76 6.98 16.98 12.29
N GLY A 77 8.30 16.90 12.53
CA GLY A 77 8.87 16.70 13.88
C GLY A 77 8.98 15.23 14.30
N GLY A 78 8.95 14.30 13.35
CA GLY A 78 9.15 12.86 13.57
C GLY A 78 7.89 12.01 13.42
N LEU A 79 8.10 10.69 13.36
CA LEU A 79 7.04 9.68 13.43
C LEU A 79 7.39 8.74 14.59
N GLU A 80 6.45 8.51 15.51
CA GLU A 80 6.59 7.43 16.48
C GLU A 80 6.43 6.08 15.77
N ALA A 81 7.56 5.48 15.42
CA ALA A 81 7.57 4.19 14.74
C ALA A 81 7.67 3.06 15.77
N SER A 82 6.59 2.30 15.93
CA SER A 82 6.58 1.06 16.70
C SER A 82 6.70 -0.13 15.74
N PHE A 83 7.73 -0.96 15.95
CA PHE A 83 8.01 -2.12 15.12
C PHE A 83 7.85 -3.40 15.93
N ALA A 84 7.24 -4.41 15.32
CA ALA A 84 7.26 -5.78 15.85
C ALA A 84 8.69 -6.36 15.82
N ALA A 85 8.88 -7.51 16.49
CA ALA A 85 10.18 -8.16 16.53
C ALA A 85 10.68 -8.47 15.10
N PRO A 86 12.00 -8.35 14.81
CA PRO A 86 12.53 -8.50 13.45
C PRO A 86 12.14 -9.82 12.77
N LEU A 87 12.12 -10.92 13.54
CA LEU A 87 11.71 -12.24 13.04
C LEU A 87 10.24 -12.28 12.63
N GLN A 88 9.36 -11.66 13.42
CA GLN A 88 7.93 -11.58 13.10
C GLN A 88 7.70 -10.77 11.81
N LEU A 89 8.40 -9.63 11.67
CA LEU A 89 8.34 -8.82 10.45
C LEU A 89 8.86 -9.58 9.22
N ALA A 90 9.94 -10.34 9.36
CA ALA A 90 10.48 -11.15 8.27
C ALA A 90 9.49 -12.24 7.81
N ILE A 91 8.88 -12.96 8.76
CA ILE A 91 7.88 -14.00 8.47
C ILE A 91 6.64 -13.37 7.83
N ALA A 92 6.12 -12.28 8.41
CA ALA A 92 4.97 -11.57 7.88
C ALA A 92 5.24 -11.07 6.45
N GLY A 93 6.40 -10.46 6.21
CA GLY A 93 6.81 -9.97 4.90
C GLY A 93 6.89 -11.09 3.85
N LEU A 94 7.40 -12.27 4.22
CA LEU A 94 7.45 -13.43 3.33
C LEU A 94 6.05 -13.92 2.96
N ILE A 95 5.17 -14.07 3.95
CA ILE A 95 3.78 -14.50 3.74
C ILE A 95 3.04 -13.50 2.84
N VAL A 96 3.18 -12.20 3.10
CA VAL A 96 2.60 -11.13 2.27
C VAL A 96 3.19 -11.16 0.85
N GLY A 97 4.49 -11.36 0.72
CA GLY A 97 5.17 -11.50 -0.58
C GLY A 97 4.58 -12.64 -1.42
N ILE A 98 4.46 -13.83 -0.84
CA ILE A 98 3.85 -14.99 -1.49
C ILE A 98 2.38 -14.73 -1.82
N GLY A 99 1.60 -14.24 -0.84
CA GLY A 99 0.18 -13.96 -1.00
C GLY A 99 -0.12 -12.95 -2.10
N THR A 100 0.64 -11.86 -2.19
CA THR A 100 0.45 -10.86 -3.24
C THR A 100 0.83 -11.39 -4.63
N ARG A 101 1.74 -12.37 -4.73
CA ARG A 101 2.05 -13.01 -6.01
C ARG A 101 0.94 -13.97 -6.44
N LEU A 102 0.42 -14.78 -5.51
CA LEU A 102 -0.72 -15.66 -5.76
C LEU A 102 -2.00 -14.89 -6.11
N GLY A 103 -2.26 -13.77 -5.44
CA GLY A 103 -3.39 -12.88 -5.74
C GLY A 103 -3.24 -12.12 -7.08
N GLY A 104 -2.06 -12.12 -7.68
CA GLY A 104 -1.77 -11.36 -8.90
C GLY A 104 -1.76 -9.84 -8.66
N GLY A 105 -1.43 -9.41 -7.43
CA GLY A 105 -1.38 -8.01 -7.03
C GLY A 105 -1.41 -7.81 -5.51
N CYS A 106 -1.19 -6.57 -5.08
CA CYS A 106 -1.31 -6.14 -3.68
C CYS A 106 -2.44 -5.11 -3.54
N THR A 107 -2.62 -4.58 -2.32
CA THR A 107 -3.63 -3.57 -1.99
C THR A 107 -3.45 -2.26 -2.75
N SER A 108 -2.23 -1.83 -3.09
CA SER A 108 -2.03 -0.64 -3.94
C SER A 108 -2.55 -0.84 -5.37
N GLY A 109 -2.28 -2.01 -5.95
CA GLY A 109 -2.71 -2.35 -7.31
C GLY A 109 -4.21 -2.62 -7.41
N HIS A 110 -4.75 -3.49 -6.55
CA HIS A 110 -6.18 -3.83 -6.56
C HIS A 110 -7.04 -2.76 -5.89
N GLY A 111 -6.62 -2.28 -4.72
CA GLY A 111 -7.40 -1.37 -3.90
C GLY A 111 -7.41 0.05 -4.45
N VAL A 112 -6.23 0.66 -4.65
CA VAL A 112 -6.17 2.04 -5.14
C VAL A 112 -6.51 2.09 -6.62
N CYS A 113 -5.68 1.48 -7.48
CA CYS A 113 -5.86 1.63 -8.93
C CYS A 113 -6.96 0.74 -9.53
N GLY A 114 -7.14 -0.47 -8.97
CA GLY A 114 -8.06 -1.48 -9.49
C GLY A 114 -9.53 -1.16 -9.21
N MET A 115 -9.87 -0.69 -8.01
CA MET A 115 -11.23 -0.24 -7.67
C MET A 115 -11.62 1.02 -8.43
N SER A 116 -10.71 1.99 -8.61
CA SER A 116 -10.99 3.20 -9.41
C SER A 116 -11.33 2.90 -10.86
N ARG A 117 -10.88 1.75 -11.39
CA ARG A 117 -11.21 1.26 -12.73
C ARG A 117 -12.44 0.35 -12.78
N LEU A 118 -13.17 0.21 -11.67
CA LEU A 118 -14.36 -0.64 -11.51
C LEU A 118 -14.13 -2.11 -11.94
N SER A 119 -12.93 -2.63 -11.71
CA SER A 119 -12.62 -4.02 -12.02
C SER A 119 -13.25 -4.95 -10.99
N GLN A 120 -14.17 -5.82 -11.43
CA GLN A 120 -14.83 -6.82 -10.57
C GLN A 120 -13.82 -7.73 -9.85
N ARG A 121 -12.76 -8.16 -10.55
CA ARG A 121 -11.65 -8.93 -9.94
C ARG A 121 -10.99 -8.16 -8.79
N SER A 122 -10.77 -6.86 -8.96
CA SER A 122 -10.10 -6.04 -7.95
C SER A 122 -11.01 -5.73 -6.76
N LEU A 123 -12.31 -5.51 -7.00
CA LEU A 123 -13.31 -5.35 -5.94
C LEU A 123 -13.35 -6.58 -5.03
N VAL A 124 -13.43 -7.78 -5.62
CA VAL A 124 -13.41 -9.04 -4.86
C VAL A 124 -12.09 -9.19 -4.10
N ALA A 125 -10.95 -8.98 -4.76
CA ALA A 125 -9.65 -9.09 -4.09
C ALA A 125 -9.52 -8.13 -2.91
N THR A 126 -9.94 -6.87 -3.06
CA THR A 126 -9.89 -5.87 -1.98
C THR A 126 -10.86 -6.21 -0.85
N ALA A 127 -12.08 -6.65 -1.16
CA ALA A 127 -13.02 -7.11 -0.13
C ALA A 127 -12.43 -8.26 0.70
N THR A 128 -11.79 -9.24 0.06
CA THR A 128 -11.10 -10.34 0.74
C THR A 128 -9.96 -9.82 1.63
N PHE A 129 -9.08 -8.95 1.12
CA PHE A 129 -7.97 -8.41 1.92
C PHE A 129 -8.46 -7.67 3.18
N ILE A 130 -9.50 -6.83 3.04
CA ILE A 130 -10.06 -6.08 4.16
C ILE A 130 -10.75 -7.04 5.14
N ALA A 131 -11.56 -7.98 4.66
CA ALA A 131 -12.25 -8.96 5.51
C ALA A 131 -11.27 -9.82 6.30
N THR A 132 -10.22 -10.34 5.66
CA THR A 132 -9.17 -11.12 6.34
C THR A 132 -8.42 -10.26 7.35
N GLY A 133 -8.07 -9.01 7.03
CA GLY A 133 -7.40 -8.11 7.97
C GLY A 133 -8.24 -7.83 9.22
N ILE A 134 -9.54 -7.55 9.03
CA ILE A 134 -10.49 -7.39 10.14
C ILE A 134 -10.56 -8.66 10.99
N ALA A 135 -10.71 -9.82 10.35
CA ALA A 135 -10.78 -11.10 11.05
C ALA A 135 -9.50 -11.40 11.85
N THR A 136 -8.31 -11.16 11.27
CA THR A 136 -7.03 -11.37 11.95
C THR A 136 -6.92 -10.50 13.20
N VAL A 137 -7.24 -9.20 13.10
CA VAL A 137 -7.19 -8.28 14.25
C VAL A 137 -8.24 -8.67 15.30
N ALA A 138 -9.46 -9.01 14.89
CA ALA A 138 -10.52 -9.44 15.79
C ALA A 138 -10.14 -10.70 16.56
N ILE A 139 -9.52 -11.68 15.89
CA ILE A 139 -9.01 -12.89 16.55
C ILE A 139 -7.88 -12.51 17.51
N MET A 140 -6.86 -11.78 17.07
CA MET A 140 -5.74 -11.41 17.95
C MET A 140 -6.20 -10.66 19.21
N ASN A 141 -7.17 -9.75 19.09
CA ASN A 141 -7.72 -9.00 20.22
C ASN A 141 -8.68 -9.83 21.10
N ALA A 142 -9.28 -10.90 20.59
CA ALA A 142 -10.12 -11.79 21.39
C ALA A 142 -9.29 -12.76 22.26
N TRP A 143 -8.02 -12.98 21.90
CA TRP A 143 -7.10 -13.88 22.61
C TRP A 143 -6.11 -13.15 23.54
N LEU A 144 -6.08 -11.81 23.52
CA LEU A 144 -5.31 -10.94 24.42
C LEU A 144 -6.22 -10.38 25.52
#